data_AF-A0A3D0NE96-F1
#
_entry.id   AF-A0A3D0NE96-F1
#
_cell.length_a   1.000
_cell.length_b   1.000
_cell.length_c   1.000
_cell.angle_alpha   90.00
_cell.angle_beta   90.00
_cell.angle_gamma   90.00
#
_symmetry.space_group_name_H-M   'P 1'
#
loop_
_entity.id
_entity.type
_entity.pdbx_description
1 polymer ?
#
loop_
_entity_poly.entity_id
_entity_poly.type
_entity_poly.pdbx_seq_one_letter_code
_entity_poly.pdbx_strand_id
1 'polypeptide(L)'
;MLSSILEKPGSPLEPIDEDGNPLVQDTNHNESKDESSDIVLADYEEAPLATKPNRSAKADLPGMKSLEMAEVIARVGPEVVLAGDLMTPAASEWLKQVSPGLRPEQIAELRLKIYQQVIDQHLETLLVYVDACRVIPEENFPEIREKVDEAFDKEQLPQMVQAAGMGSVREYEELLRSQGQSLA
;
A
#
# COMPACT_ATOMS: atom_id res chain seq x y z
N MET A 1 22.73 -7.62 14.16
CA MET A 1 21.39 -7.50 13.55
C MET A 1 20.39 -7.64 14.68
N LEU A 2 19.89 -6.52 15.22
CA LEU A 2 18.91 -6.52 16.31
C LEU A 2 17.58 -6.10 15.70
N SER A 3 16.79 -7.08 15.28
CA SER A 3 15.41 -6.87 14.86
C SER A 3 14.59 -6.51 16.10
N SER A 4 14.39 -5.22 16.35
CA SER A 4 13.52 -4.69 17.40
C SER A 4 12.07 -4.72 16.95
N ILE A 5 11.52 -5.92 16.75
CA ILE A 5 10.08 -6.09 16.61
C ILE A 5 9.56 -6.40 18.02
N LEU A 6 8.72 -5.52 18.55
CA LEU A 6 8.04 -5.74 19.82
C LEU A 6 7.25 -7.04 19.74
N GLU A 7 7.45 -7.94 20.70
CA GLU A 7 6.73 -9.22 20.80
C GLU A 7 5.20 -9.04 20.89
N LYS A 8 4.75 -7.84 21.32
CA LYS A 8 3.35 -7.43 21.40
C LYS A 8 3.17 -6.04 20.78
N PRO A 9 2.85 -5.93 19.49
CA PRO A 9 2.54 -4.65 18.89
C PRO A 9 1.30 -4.04 19.56
N GLY A 10 1.45 -2.83 20.13
CA GLY A 10 0.36 -2.06 20.75
C GLY A 10 0.31 -2.06 22.29
N SER A 11 1.19 -2.78 22.99
CA SER A 11 1.33 -2.61 24.44
C SER A 11 2.02 -1.29 24.80
N PRO A 12 1.69 -0.66 25.94
CA PRO A 12 2.43 0.50 26.45
C PRO A 12 3.93 0.21 26.54
N LEU A 13 4.76 1.17 26.13
CA LEU A 13 6.21 1.03 26.18
C LEU A 13 6.67 1.13 27.64
N GLU A 14 7.45 0.15 28.08
CA GLU A 14 8.16 0.25 29.36
C GLU A 14 9.42 1.11 29.15
N PRO A 15 9.66 2.11 30.01
CA PRO A 15 10.83 2.97 29.88
C PRO A 15 12.10 2.18 30.28
N ILE A 16 13.08 2.23 29.39
CA ILE A 16 14.39 1.58 29.51
C ILE A 16 15.50 2.64 29.55
N ASP A 17 16.64 2.32 30.15
CA ASP A 17 17.85 3.14 30.06
C ASP A 17 18.54 3.03 28.69
N GLU A 18 19.61 3.80 28.49
CA GLU A 18 20.40 3.78 27.25
C GLU A 18 21.05 2.41 26.96
N ASP A 19 21.18 1.57 27.99
CA ASP A 19 21.72 0.22 27.91
C ASP A 19 20.63 -0.86 27.71
N GLY A 20 19.36 -0.44 27.63
CA GLY A 20 18.21 -1.31 27.37
C GLY A 20 17.66 -2.04 28.59
N ASN A 21 18.06 -1.64 29.80
CA ASN A 21 17.57 -2.22 31.05
C ASN A 21 16.32 -1.47 31.54
N PRO A 22 15.35 -2.16 32.17
CA PRO A 22 14.18 -1.52 32.77
C PRO A 22 14.59 -0.51 33.85
N LEU A 23 14.06 0.70 33.77
CA LEU A 23 14.28 1.70 34.82
C LEU A 23 13.58 1.24 36.11
N VAL A 24 14.37 0.78 37.09
CA VAL A 24 13.87 0.35 38.39
C VAL A 24 13.42 1.58 39.18
N GLN A 25 12.13 1.71 39.48
CA GLN A 25 11.63 2.77 40.38
C GLN A 25 11.87 2.35 41.84
N ASP A 26 12.99 2.77 42.40
CA ASP A 26 13.23 2.65 43.85
C ASP A 26 12.27 3.57 44.61
N THR A 27 11.22 2.97 45.17
CA THR A 27 10.24 3.65 46.02
C THR A 27 10.65 3.50 47.49
N ASN A 28 11.68 4.22 47.95
CA ASN A 28 11.96 4.39 49.40
C ASN A 28 12.83 5.62 49.72
N HIS A 29 12.21 6.63 50.36
CA HIS A 29 12.75 7.75 51.19
C HIS A 29 13.84 8.67 50.59
N ASN A 30 13.82 10.01 50.76
CA ASN A 30 13.59 10.79 51.97
C ASN A 30 13.35 12.27 51.59
N GLU A 31 12.52 12.99 52.34
CA GLU A 31 12.26 14.43 52.13
C GLU A 31 13.55 15.26 52.27
N SER A 32 13.93 15.97 51.21
CA SER A 32 14.69 17.22 51.33
C SER A 32 14.36 18.14 50.16
N LYS A 33 13.88 19.33 50.50
CA LYS A 33 13.62 20.46 49.62
C LYS A 33 14.92 20.88 48.93
N ASP A 34 14.94 20.91 47.61
CA ASP A 34 15.44 22.07 46.87
C ASP A 34 14.99 22.03 45.40
N GLU A 35 15.01 23.21 44.81
CA GLU A 35 14.17 23.69 43.72
C GLU A 35 14.40 23.06 42.32
N SER A 36 13.37 23.22 41.49
CA SER A 36 13.37 23.06 40.02
C SER A 36 13.29 21.64 39.45
N SER A 37 12.16 20.95 39.66
CA SER A 37 11.72 19.98 38.65
C SER A 37 11.21 20.76 37.44
N ASP A 38 12.04 20.86 36.40
CA ASP A 38 11.68 21.46 35.13
C ASP A 38 10.74 20.49 34.39
N ILE A 39 9.50 20.39 34.88
CA ILE A 39 8.40 19.69 34.22
C ILE A 39 7.84 20.68 33.20
N VAL A 40 8.37 20.63 31.99
CA VAL A 40 7.77 21.32 30.85
C VAL A 40 6.51 20.54 30.47
N LEU A 41 5.36 20.98 30.97
CA LEU A 41 4.06 20.58 30.46
C LEU A 41 3.99 20.96 28.99
N ALA A 42 3.92 19.97 28.10
CA ALA A 42 3.65 20.21 26.70
C ALA A 42 2.19 20.65 26.55
N ASP A 43 1.95 21.95 26.51
CA ASP A 43 0.68 22.52 26.04
C ASP A 43 0.58 22.24 24.54
N TYR A 44 0.05 21.05 24.20
CA TYR A 44 -0.36 20.73 22.84
C TYR A 44 -1.67 21.47 22.57
N GLU A 45 -1.60 22.62 21.91
CA GLU A 45 -2.77 23.18 21.24
C GLU A 45 -3.10 22.29 20.03
N GLU A 46 -4.18 21.53 20.14
CA GLU A 46 -4.76 20.80 19.03
C GLU A 46 -5.25 21.81 17.98
N ALA A 47 -4.42 22.06 16.97
CA ALA A 47 -4.80 22.90 15.84
C ALA A 47 -6.07 22.30 15.21
N PRO A 48 -7.12 23.11 14.96
CA PRO A 48 -8.39 22.58 14.46
C PRO A 48 -8.16 21.84 13.16
N LEU A 49 -8.51 20.55 13.15
CA LEU A 49 -8.56 19.69 11.97
C LEU A 49 -9.46 20.35 10.93
N ALA A 50 -8.85 21.16 10.06
CA ALA A 50 -9.50 21.67 8.88
C ALA A 50 -9.90 20.45 8.04
N THR A 51 -11.20 20.15 8.04
CA THR A 51 -11.83 19.08 7.27
C THR A 51 -11.75 19.42 5.78
N LYS A 52 -10.57 19.24 5.21
CA LYS A 52 -10.33 19.04 3.78
C LYS A 52 -9.21 18.01 3.70
N PRO A 53 -9.42 16.84 3.08
CA PRO A 53 -8.31 15.92 2.86
C PRO A 53 -7.27 16.69 2.02
N ASN A 54 -6.15 17.03 2.64
CA ASN A 54 -5.05 17.71 2.00
C ASN A 54 -4.41 16.71 1.03
N ARG A 55 -4.94 16.63 -0.19
CA ARG A 55 -4.41 15.78 -1.26
C ARG A 55 -3.17 16.39 -1.93
N SER A 56 -2.55 17.43 -1.36
CA SER A 56 -1.35 18.03 -1.94
C SER A 56 -0.42 18.63 -0.88
N ALA A 57 0.24 17.75 -0.16
CA ALA A 57 1.60 18.03 0.27
C ALA A 57 2.38 16.74 0.10
N LYS A 58 2.93 16.50 -1.10
CA LYS A 58 4.16 15.71 -1.18
C LYS A 58 5.17 16.51 -0.35
N ALA A 59 5.30 16.16 0.92
CA ALA A 59 6.47 16.58 1.68
C ALA A 59 7.64 15.91 0.97
N ASP A 60 8.33 16.67 0.10
CA ASP A 60 9.60 16.24 -0.50
C ASP A 60 10.64 16.21 0.64
N LEU A 61 10.55 15.16 1.45
CA LEU A 61 11.55 14.82 2.42
C LEU A 61 12.77 14.36 1.62
N PRO A 62 13.94 15.02 1.79
CA PRO A 62 15.13 14.69 1.02
C PRO A 62 15.49 13.21 1.21
N GLY A 63 15.54 12.46 0.12
CA GLY A 63 15.79 11.01 0.10
C GLY A 63 14.54 10.12 -0.01
N MET A 64 13.32 10.69 0.07
CA MET A 64 12.09 9.92 -0.15
C MET A 64 11.69 9.88 -1.62
N LYS A 65 11.40 8.68 -2.13
CA LYS A 65 10.86 8.46 -3.48
C LYS A 65 9.40 8.03 -3.37
N SER A 66 8.51 8.77 -4.01
CA SER A 66 7.09 8.40 -4.12
C SER A 66 6.96 7.06 -4.87
N LEU A 67 6.25 6.10 -4.26
CA LEU A 67 5.87 4.85 -4.92
C LEU A 67 4.52 5.07 -5.61
N GLU A 68 4.55 5.58 -6.84
CA GLU A 68 3.33 5.96 -7.58
C GLU A 68 2.35 4.78 -7.75
N MET A 69 2.86 3.56 -7.93
CA MET A 69 2.01 2.37 -8.09
C MET A 69 1.25 1.98 -6.81
N ALA A 70 1.68 2.46 -5.64
CA ALA A 70 1.03 2.23 -4.36
C ALA A 70 0.01 3.32 -4.00
N GLU A 71 -0.24 4.28 -4.90
CA GLU A 71 -1.28 5.29 -4.69
C GLU A 71 -2.66 4.64 -4.65
N VAL A 72 -3.45 4.95 -3.62
CA VAL A 72 -4.83 4.47 -3.49
C VAL A 72 -5.74 5.27 -4.42
N ILE A 73 -6.34 4.59 -5.40
CA ILE A 73 -7.25 5.20 -6.37
C ILE A 73 -8.71 5.05 -5.90
N ALA A 74 -9.08 3.92 -5.30
CA ALA A 74 -10.42 3.68 -4.77
C ALA A 74 -10.43 2.66 -3.63
N ARG A 75 -11.61 2.47 -3.01
CA ARG A 75 -11.87 1.47 -1.96
C ARG A 75 -13.25 0.86 -2.15
N VAL A 76 -13.36 -0.45 -1.96
CA VAL A 76 -14.63 -1.20 -2.01
C VAL A 76 -14.71 -2.09 -0.78
N GLY A 77 -15.48 -1.67 0.24
CA GLY A 77 -15.50 -2.37 1.52
C GLY A 77 -14.11 -2.39 2.18
N PRO A 78 -13.57 -3.57 2.56
CA PRO A 78 -12.23 -3.69 3.13
C PRO A 78 -11.11 -3.60 2.08
N GLU A 79 -11.42 -3.77 0.80
CA GLU A 79 -10.44 -3.83 -0.29
C GLU A 79 -10.01 -2.45 -0.79
N VAL A 80 -8.75 -2.35 -1.20
CA VAL A 80 -8.10 -1.13 -1.68
C VAL A 80 -7.66 -1.33 -3.12
N VAL A 81 -8.05 -0.39 -4.00
CA VAL A 81 -7.60 -0.37 -5.39
C VAL A 81 -6.42 0.58 -5.50
N LEU A 82 -5.28 0.05 -5.87
CA LEU A 82 -4.03 0.77 -6.09
C LEU A 82 -3.88 1.19 -7.55
N ALA A 83 -3.04 2.19 -7.79
CA ALA A 83 -2.63 2.59 -9.14
C ALA A 83 -1.99 1.41 -9.91
N GLY A 84 -1.31 0.51 -9.20
CA GLY A 84 -0.78 -0.75 -9.68
C GLY A 84 -1.80 -1.67 -10.34
N ASP A 85 -3.00 -1.74 -9.77
CA ASP A 85 -4.06 -2.66 -10.20
C ASP A 85 -4.71 -2.23 -11.51
N LEU A 86 -4.70 -0.92 -11.77
CA LEU A 86 -5.30 -0.31 -12.97
C LEU A 86 -4.30 -0.13 -14.11
N MET A 87 -3.00 -0.20 -13.82
CA MET A 87 -1.96 0.00 -14.81
C MET A 87 -1.60 -1.32 -15.49
N THR A 88 -2.25 -1.60 -16.63
CA THR A 88 -1.96 -2.82 -17.40
C THR A 88 -0.59 -2.74 -18.09
N PRO A 89 -0.01 -3.88 -18.51
CA PRO A 89 1.28 -3.88 -19.20
C PRO A 89 1.27 -3.10 -20.52
N ALA A 90 0.15 -3.18 -21.25
CA ALA A 90 -0.06 -2.41 -22.47
C ALA A 90 -0.16 -0.90 -22.18
N ALA A 91 -0.86 -0.50 -21.12
CA ALA A 91 -0.96 0.91 -20.73
C ALA A 91 0.40 1.47 -20.27
N SER A 92 1.18 0.68 -19.54
CA SER A 92 2.56 1.02 -19.16
C SER A 92 3.45 1.25 -20.37
N GLU A 93 3.38 0.37 -21.36
CA GLU A 93 4.19 0.49 -22.58
C GLU A 93 3.76 1.70 -23.43
N TRP A 94 2.45 1.90 -23.59
CA TRP A 94 1.92 3.09 -24.25
C TRP A 94 2.39 4.38 -23.57
N LEU A 95 2.34 4.43 -22.23
CA LEU A 95 2.79 5.59 -21.47
C LEU A 95 4.29 5.86 -21.68
N LYS A 96 5.13 4.81 -21.71
CA LYS A 96 6.57 4.93 -22.03
C LYS A 96 6.81 5.49 -23.42
N GLN A 97 5.97 5.16 -24.41
CA GLN A 97 6.10 5.64 -25.78
C GLN A 97 5.70 7.11 -25.95
N VAL A 98 4.66 7.57 -25.25
CA VAL A 98 4.12 8.94 -25.40
C VAL A 98 4.71 9.96 -24.42
N SER A 99 5.37 9.50 -23.35
CA SER A 99 5.97 10.36 -22.32
C SER A 99 7.26 11.11 -22.71
N PRO A 100 8.08 10.72 -23.71
CA PRO A 100 9.29 11.46 -24.04
C PRO A 100 9.00 12.93 -24.39
N GLY A 101 9.60 13.84 -23.64
CA GLY A 101 9.41 15.30 -23.80
C GLY A 101 8.22 15.89 -23.04
N LEU A 102 7.44 15.08 -22.32
CA LEU A 102 6.38 15.56 -21.44
C LEU A 102 6.92 15.94 -20.06
N ARG A 103 6.30 16.93 -19.44
CA ARG A 103 6.55 17.29 -18.04
C ARG A 103 5.93 16.25 -17.09
N PRO A 104 6.46 16.07 -15.87
CA PRO A 104 5.92 15.10 -14.91
C PRO A 104 4.43 15.24 -14.65
N GLU A 105 3.90 16.47 -14.61
CA GLU A 105 2.48 16.74 -14.39
C GLU A 105 1.61 16.23 -15.55
N GLN A 106 2.11 16.33 -16.78
CA GLN A 106 1.40 15.83 -17.97
C GLN A 106 1.38 14.30 -17.98
N ILE A 107 2.46 13.66 -17.54
CA ILE A 107 2.52 12.20 -17.39
C ILE A 107 1.51 11.74 -16.32
N ALA A 108 1.41 12.46 -15.21
CA ALA A 108 0.41 12.18 -14.16
C ALA A 108 -1.03 12.32 -14.67
N GLU A 109 -1.33 13.33 -15.49
CA GLU A 109 -2.64 13.49 -16.14
C GLU A 109 -2.96 12.32 -17.08
N LEU A 110 -1.98 11.83 -17.85
CA LEU A 110 -2.17 10.66 -18.72
C LEU A 110 -2.45 9.39 -17.91
N ARG A 111 -1.75 9.18 -16.79
CA ARG A 111 -2.03 8.08 -15.86
C ARG A 111 -3.45 8.16 -15.32
N LEU A 112 -3.89 9.35 -14.89
CA LEU A 112 -5.24 9.54 -14.39
C LEU A 112 -6.31 9.18 -15.43
N LYS A 113 -6.09 9.51 -16.70
CA LYS A 113 -6.98 9.12 -17.80
C LYS A 113 -7.03 7.61 -18.00
N ILE A 114 -5.89 6.92 -17.91
CA ILE A 114 -5.83 5.45 -17.95
C ILE A 114 -6.68 4.89 -16.79
N TYR A 115 -6.48 5.39 -15.57
CA TYR A 115 -7.24 4.93 -14.40
C TYR A 115 -8.74 5.13 -14.60
N GLN A 116 -9.15 6.31 -15.06
CA GLN A 116 -10.57 6.61 -15.32
C GLN A 116 -11.20 5.67 -16.35
N GLN A 117 -10.44 5.18 -17.33
CA GLN A 117 -10.96 4.27 -18.34
C GLN A 117 -11.17 2.84 -17.81
N VAL A 118 -10.34 2.41 -16.85
CA VAL A 118 -10.32 1.01 -16.37
C VAL A 118 -11.06 0.83 -15.05
N ILE A 119 -11.18 1.90 -14.25
CA ILE A 119 -11.64 1.82 -12.86
C ILE A 119 -13.07 1.28 -12.73
N ASP A 120 -13.99 1.67 -13.60
CA ASP A 120 -15.39 1.27 -13.47
C ASP A 120 -15.55 -0.26 -13.56
N GLN A 121 -14.97 -0.88 -14.58
CA GLN A 121 -14.98 -2.34 -14.76
C GLN A 121 -14.29 -3.05 -13.58
N HIS A 122 -13.19 -2.48 -13.07
CA HIS A 122 -12.47 -3.04 -11.93
C HIS A 122 -13.32 -3.00 -10.65
N LEU A 123 -14.00 -1.88 -10.39
CA LEU A 123 -14.88 -1.72 -9.23
C LEU A 123 -16.09 -2.65 -9.27
N GLU A 124 -16.70 -2.84 -10.44
CA GLU A 124 -17.80 -3.80 -10.61
C GLU A 124 -17.37 -5.23 -10.25
N THR A 125 -16.21 -5.65 -10.76
CA THR A 125 -15.63 -6.97 -10.47
C THR A 125 -15.34 -7.14 -8.98
N LEU A 126 -14.73 -6.11 -8.37
CA LEU A 126 -14.38 -6.13 -6.95
C LEU A 126 -15.62 -6.14 -6.05
N LEU A 127 -16.71 -5.46 -6.45
CA LEU A 127 -17.97 -5.48 -5.72
C LEU A 127 -18.57 -6.89 -5.67
N VAL A 128 -18.55 -7.61 -6.78
CA VAL A 128 -19.00 -9.01 -6.84
C VAL A 128 -18.11 -9.90 -5.98
N TYR A 129 -16.78 -9.73 -6.03
CA TYR A 129 -15.85 -10.48 -5.19
C TYR A 129 -16.11 -10.27 -3.70
N VAL A 130 -16.19 -9.01 -3.25
CA VAL A 130 -16.40 -8.66 -1.84
C VAL A 130 -17.74 -9.19 -1.33
N ASP A 131 -18.79 -9.16 -2.16
CA ASP A 131 -20.08 -9.73 -1.80
C ASP A 131 -20.03 -11.27 -1.72
N ALA A 132 -19.40 -11.93 -2.70
CA ALA A 132 -19.20 -13.37 -2.69
C ALA A 132 -18.44 -13.82 -1.43
N CYS A 133 -17.40 -13.11 -1.02
CA CYS A 133 -16.65 -13.40 0.20
C CYS A 133 -17.47 -13.31 1.49
N ARG A 134 -18.57 -12.55 1.51
CA ARG A 134 -19.48 -12.47 2.66
C ARG A 134 -20.50 -13.60 2.71
N VAL A 135 -20.83 -14.15 1.55
CA VAL A 135 -21.89 -15.15 1.37
C VAL A 135 -21.33 -16.58 1.41
N ILE A 136 -20.13 -16.78 0.88
CA ILE A 136 -19.49 -18.10 0.78
C ILE A 136 -18.94 -18.53 2.15
N PRO A 137 -19.27 -19.73 2.64
CA PRO A 137 -18.68 -20.30 3.86
C PRO A 137 -17.16 -20.48 3.73
N GLU A 138 -16.42 -20.24 4.81
CA GLU A 138 -14.95 -20.23 4.79
C GLU A 138 -14.35 -21.58 4.33
N GLU A 139 -15.01 -22.68 4.68
CA GLU A 139 -14.64 -24.04 4.31
C GLU A 139 -14.66 -24.32 2.80
N ASN A 140 -15.38 -23.52 2.02
CA ASN A 140 -15.51 -23.70 0.57
C ASN A 140 -14.44 -22.96 -0.23
N PHE A 141 -13.74 -21.98 0.35
CA PHE A 141 -12.72 -21.20 -0.37
C PHE A 141 -11.56 -22.03 -0.93
N PRO A 142 -11.05 -23.07 -0.26
CA PRO A 142 -9.96 -23.88 -0.81
C PRO A 142 -10.32 -24.51 -2.17
N GLU A 143 -11.49 -25.13 -2.29
CA GLU A 143 -11.94 -25.75 -3.55
C GLU A 143 -12.24 -24.69 -4.62
N ILE A 144 -12.82 -23.54 -4.23
CA ILE A 144 -13.08 -22.44 -5.16
C ILE A 144 -11.77 -21.89 -5.70
N ARG A 145 -10.76 -21.70 -4.85
CA ARG A 145 -9.44 -21.20 -5.24
C ARG A 145 -8.77 -22.13 -6.24
N GLU A 146 -8.77 -23.44 -5.99
CA GLU A 146 -8.21 -24.44 -6.92
C GLU A 146 -8.87 -24.32 -8.30
N LYS A 147 -10.20 -24.21 -8.36
CA LYS A 147 -10.92 -24.06 -9.64
C LYS A 147 -10.63 -22.74 -10.35
N VAL A 148 -10.49 -21.65 -9.59
CA VAL A 148 -10.14 -20.33 -10.14
C VAL A 148 -8.72 -20.34 -10.69
N ASP A 149 -7.76 -20.90 -9.95
CA ASP A 149 -6.37 -21.03 -10.37
C ASP A 149 -6.27 -21.88 -11.65
N GLU A 150 -6.97 -23.02 -11.70
CA GLU A 150 -7.03 -23.83 -12.91
C GLU A 150 -7.61 -23.09 -14.12
N ALA A 151 -8.70 -22.34 -13.92
CA ALA A 151 -9.32 -21.56 -14.99
C ALA A 151 -8.41 -20.41 -15.44
N PHE A 152 -7.71 -19.78 -14.50
CA PHE A 152 -6.73 -18.74 -14.79
C PHE A 152 -5.61 -19.28 -15.67
N ASP A 153 -4.96 -20.37 -15.27
CA ASP A 153 -3.84 -20.96 -16.00
C ASP A 153 -4.23 -21.47 -17.39
N LYS A 154 -5.41 -22.08 -17.52
CA LYS A 154 -5.87 -22.71 -18.77
C LYS A 154 -6.44 -21.70 -19.76
N GLU A 155 -7.13 -20.66 -19.28
CA GLU A 155 -7.91 -19.77 -20.15
C GLU A 155 -7.41 -18.34 -20.14
N GLN A 156 -7.21 -17.74 -18.96
CA GLN A 156 -6.89 -16.31 -18.84
C GLN A 156 -5.43 -16.02 -19.13
N LEU A 157 -4.51 -16.79 -18.55
CA LEU A 157 -3.07 -16.57 -18.72
C LEU A 157 -2.63 -16.62 -20.19
N PRO A 158 -3.08 -17.59 -21.03
CA PRO A 158 -2.76 -17.57 -22.47
C PRO A 158 -3.28 -16.31 -23.18
N GLN A 159 -4.48 -15.84 -22.85
CA GLN A 159 -5.05 -14.62 -23.43
C GLN A 159 -4.24 -13.38 -23.01
N MET A 160 -3.79 -13.31 -21.76
CA MET A 160 -2.95 -12.21 -21.26
C MET A 160 -1.58 -12.18 -21.95
N VAL A 161 -0.93 -13.34 -22.10
CA VAL A 161 0.35 -13.47 -22.83
C VAL A 161 0.19 -13.00 -24.27
N GLN A 162 -0.89 -13.44 -24.96
CA GLN A 162 -1.17 -13.03 -26.33
C GLN A 162 -1.50 -11.54 -26.45
N ALA A 163 -2.30 -10.99 -25.54
CA ALA A 163 -2.67 -9.58 -25.53
C ALA A 163 -1.46 -8.67 -25.29
N ALA A 164 -0.48 -9.15 -24.50
CA ALA A 164 0.80 -8.48 -24.30
C ALA A 164 1.77 -8.65 -25.49
N GLY A 165 1.42 -9.47 -26.49
CA GLY A 165 2.28 -9.77 -27.64
C GLY A 165 3.50 -10.62 -27.31
N MET A 166 3.47 -11.36 -26.21
CA MET A 166 4.57 -12.21 -25.75
C MET A 166 4.43 -13.64 -26.29
N GLY A 167 5.56 -14.32 -26.51
CA GLY A 167 5.59 -15.69 -27.03
C GLY A 167 5.50 -16.78 -25.97
N SER A 168 5.69 -16.41 -24.69
CA SER A 168 5.62 -17.35 -23.57
C SER A 168 5.25 -16.69 -22.25
N VAL A 169 4.77 -17.50 -21.30
CA VAL A 169 4.52 -17.08 -19.90
C VAL A 169 5.79 -16.51 -19.25
N ARG A 170 6.96 -17.09 -19.55
CA ARG A 170 8.25 -16.62 -19.01
C ARG A 170 8.59 -15.21 -19.50
N GLU A 171 8.43 -14.95 -20.79
CA GLU A 171 8.63 -13.61 -21.36
C GLU A 171 7.64 -12.59 -20.78
N TYR A 172 6.39 -13.03 -20.57
CA TYR A 172 5.38 -12.20 -19.94
C TYR A 172 5.71 -11.87 -18.48
N GLU A 173 6.19 -12.82 -17.69
CA GLU A 173 6.66 -12.61 -16.32
C GLU A 173 7.88 -11.66 -16.27
N GLU A 174 8.80 -11.76 -17.22
CA GLU A 174 9.92 -10.82 -17.35
C GLU A 174 9.46 -9.40 -17.67
N LEU A 175 8.46 -9.25 -18.56
CA LEU A 175 7.82 -7.98 -18.87
C LEU A 175 7.17 -7.37 -17.63
N LEU A 176 6.34 -8.14 -16.92
CA LEU A 176 5.67 -7.70 -15.70
C LEU A 176 6.69 -7.24 -14.66
N ARG A 177 7.76 -8.00 -14.44
CA ARG A 177 8.82 -7.64 -13.49
C ARG A 177 9.52 -6.34 -13.85
N SER A 178 9.75 -6.09 -15.15
CA SER A 178 10.31 -4.82 -15.62
C SER A 178 9.41 -3.60 -15.33
N GLN A 179 8.14 -3.84 -15.07
CA GLN A 179 7.12 -2.85 -14.74
C GLN A 179 6.77 -2.84 -13.24
N GLY A 180 7.43 -3.67 -12.42
CA GLY A 180 7.17 -3.78 -10.99
C GLY A 180 5.94 -4.64 -10.64
N GLN A 181 5.52 -5.53 -11.55
CA GLN A 181 4.41 -6.48 -11.40
C GLN A 181 4.91 -7.93 -11.46
N SER A 182 4.04 -8.90 -11.15
CA SER A 182 4.31 -10.35 -11.24
C SER A 182 3.02 -11.14 -11.36
N LEU A 183 3.09 -12.39 -11.85
CA LEU A 183 1.93 -13.29 -11.93
C LEU A 183 1.45 -13.89 -10.60
N ALA A 184 2.29 -13.86 -9.55
CA ALA A 184 2.06 -14.28 -8.15
C ALA A 184 1.20 -15.55 -7.94
#